data_AF-A0A937WN25-F1
#
_entry.id   AF-A0A937WN25-F1
#
_cell.length_a   1.000
_cell.length_b   1.000
_cell.length_c   1.000
_cell.angle_alpha   90.00
_cell.angle_beta   90.00
_cell.angle_gamma   90.00
#
_symmetry.space_group_name_H-M   'P 1'
#
loop_
_entity.id
_entity.type
_entity.pdbx_description
1 polymer ?
#
loop_
_entity_poly.entity_id
_entity_poly.type
_entity_poly.pdbx_seq_one_letter_code
_entity_poly.pdbx_strand_id
1 'polypeptide(L)'
;MEAQAMKGEEAVEIFKLVKTTGNLPQKLDDLVPLSFIGQAAVSFYRQKIKLMDQLKITEAQRKATLRDGQDAGEMLLDIETRIGELAEKEQRATTPLRRDERGRVAGHEPSGRPPKHERLGIPENRMRQSQAIAQHPDIVEKVKTQARENEDIPTRTAVINEIRYQKEKKRREEAEKGKKSLTAMISIEEKLYISALEKCISILPIHPPKNFSDTGFKQANALVQILQKRMEVFNG
;
A
#
# COMPACT_ATOMS: atom_id res chain seq x y z
N MET A 1 21.11 34.12 -8.34
CA MET A 1 22.05 32.98 -8.39
C MET A 1 21.38 31.91 -9.22
N GLU A 2 21.77 31.79 -10.48
CA GLU A 2 21.34 30.70 -11.35
C GLU A 2 21.89 29.40 -10.78
N ALA A 3 21.02 28.47 -10.39
CA ALA A 3 21.41 27.12 -10.06
C ALA A 3 21.93 26.49 -11.36
N GLN A 4 23.25 26.45 -11.55
CA GLN A 4 23.87 25.64 -12.59
C GLN A 4 23.35 24.22 -12.41
N ALA A 5 22.56 23.74 -13.38
CA ALA A 5 22.12 22.36 -13.41
C ALA A 5 23.37 21.48 -13.42
N MET A 6 23.61 20.77 -12.31
CA MET A 6 24.73 19.85 -12.16
C MET A 6 24.75 18.90 -13.37
N LYS A 7 25.90 18.73 -14.01
CA LYS A 7 26.00 17.86 -15.19
C LYS A 7 25.79 16.41 -14.75
N GLY A 8 25.09 15.63 -15.57
CA GLY A 8 24.79 14.23 -15.23
C GLY A 8 26.03 13.38 -14.92
N GLU A 9 27.18 13.71 -15.51
CA GLU A 9 28.47 13.07 -15.24
C GLU A 9 29.00 13.39 -13.83
N GLU A 10 28.93 14.65 -13.40
CA GLU A 10 29.33 15.08 -12.04
C GLU A 10 28.45 14.42 -10.98
N ALA A 11 27.15 14.29 -11.26
CA ALA A 11 26.21 13.61 -10.37
C ALA A 11 26.59 12.13 -10.17
N VAL A 12 27.02 11.45 -11.24
CA VAL A 12 27.47 10.06 -11.18
C VAL A 12 28.73 9.89 -10.33
N GLU A 13 29.72 10.78 -10.47
CA GLU A 13 30.97 10.71 -9.71
C GLU A 13 30.73 10.87 -8.21
N ILE A 14 29.91 11.84 -7.81
CA ILE A 14 29.53 12.04 -6.42
C ILE A 14 28.80 10.80 -5.89
N PHE A 15 27.88 10.25 -6.68
CA PHE A 15 27.11 9.07 -6.27
C PHE A 15 27.98 7.82 -6.10
N LYS A 16 28.96 7.62 -6.99
CA LYS A 16 29.96 6.54 -6.86
C LYS A 16 30.79 6.69 -5.59
N LEU A 17 31.17 7.91 -5.22
CA LEU A 17 31.93 8.17 -4.00
C LEU A 17 31.11 7.84 -2.73
N VAL A 18 29.83 8.21 -2.71
CA VAL A 18 28.95 7.86 -1.58
C VAL A 18 28.70 6.35 -1.50
N LYS A 19 28.58 5.65 -2.64
CA LYS A 19 28.48 4.18 -2.66
C LYS A 19 29.71 3.52 -2.04
N THR A 20 30.90 4.04 -2.37
CA THR A 20 32.19 3.50 -1.90
C THR A 20 32.39 3.68 -0.40
N THR A 21 31.86 4.77 0.17
CA THR A 21 31.94 5.05 1.62
C THR A 21 30.94 4.25 2.44
N GLY A 22 29.93 3.63 1.80
CA GLY A 22 29.03 2.63 2.41
C GLY A 22 28.07 3.16 3.47
N ASN A 23 28.18 4.43 3.87
CA ASN A 23 27.38 5.02 4.94
C ASN A 23 26.52 6.16 4.40
N LEU A 24 25.20 5.97 4.44
CA LEU A 24 24.27 7.05 4.16
C LEU A 24 24.26 8.08 5.30
N PRO A 25 24.13 9.38 4.99
CA PRO A 25 24.01 10.40 6.01
C PRO A 25 22.85 10.13 6.97
N GLN A 26 23.02 10.49 8.24
CA GLN A 26 22.00 10.25 9.27
C GLN A 26 21.00 11.42 9.40
N LYS A 27 21.30 12.56 8.79
CA LYS A 27 20.46 13.76 8.86
C LYS A 27 19.72 13.95 7.55
N LEU A 28 18.45 14.38 7.68
CA LEU A 28 17.62 14.68 6.52
C LEU A 28 18.26 15.76 5.63
N ASP A 29 18.85 16.79 6.23
CA ASP A 29 19.49 17.92 5.54
C ASP A 29 20.60 17.47 4.55
N ASP A 30 21.27 16.37 4.86
CA ASP A 30 22.36 15.80 4.04
C ASP A 30 21.83 14.77 3.03
N LEU A 31 20.73 14.08 3.35
CA LEU A 31 20.10 13.10 2.47
C LEU A 31 19.30 13.72 1.32
N VAL A 32 18.67 14.87 1.55
CA VAL A 32 17.83 15.53 0.53
C VAL A 32 18.66 15.91 -0.71
N PRO A 33 19.80 16.61 -0.59
CA PRO A 33 20.67 16.90 -1.74
C PRO A 33 21.14 15.62 -2.43
N LEU A 34 21.53 14.61 -1.66
CA LEU A 34 21.98 13.33 -2.20
C LEU A 34 20.89 12.61 -2.99
N SER A 35 19.63 12.72 -2.56
CA SER A 35 18.48 12.17 -3.29
C SER A 35 18.26 12.86 -4.64
N PHE A 36 18.45 14.18 -4.72
CA PHE A 36 18.42 14.91 -6.00
C PHE A 36 19.58 14.50 -6.93
N ILE A 37 20.78 14.35 -6.38
CA ILE A 37 21.96 13.88 -7.12
C ILE A 37 21.72 12.46 -7.66
N GLY A 38 21.17 11.56 -6.84
CA GLY A 38 20.83 10.20 -7.27
C GLY A 38 19.79 10.16 -8.38
N GLN A 39 18.79 11.04 -8.34
CA GLN A 39 17.81 11.15 -9.44
C GLN A 39 18.47 11.60 -10.75
N ALA A 40 19.38 12.58 -10.69
CA ALA A 40 20.14 13.02 -11.85
C ALA A 40 21.03 11.89 -12.41
N ALA A 41 21.73 11.15 -11.54
CA ALA A 41 22.56 10.01 -11.93
C ALA A 41 21.75 8.89 -12.60
N VAL A 42 20.61 8.49 -12.02
CA VAL A 42 19.72 7.49 -12.62
C VAL A 42 19.18 7.96 -13.97
N SER A 43 18.76 9.23 -14.09
CA SER A 43 18.30 9.79 -15.36
C SER A 43 19.41 9.75 -16.43
N PHE A 44 20.63 10.13 -16.05
CA PHE A 44 21.80 10.09 -16.92
C PHE A 44 22.08 8.66 -17.43
N TYR A 45 22.12 7.67 -16.54
CA TYR A 45 22.36 6.28 -16.93
C TYR A 45 21.27 5.74 -17.87
N ARG A 46 19.99 6.05 -17.61
CA ARG A 46 18.89 5.66 -18.51
C ARG A 46 19.05 6.26 -19.90
N GLN A 47 19.38 7.54 -19.98
CA GLN A 47 19.61 8.21 -21.27
C GLN A 47 20.83 7.65 -21.98
N LYS A 48 21.92 7.40 -21.24
CA LYS A 48 23.15 6.82 -21.75
C LYS A 48 22.90 5.43 -22.33
N ILE A 49 22.22 4.53 -21.61
CA ILE A 49 21.88 3.19 -22.11
C ILE A 49 21.03 3.29 -23.39
N LYS A 50 20.02 4.17 -23.41
CA LYS A 50 19.19 4.39 -24.60
C LYS A 50 20.02 4.85 -25.81
N LEU A 51 20.97 5.76 -25.60
CA LEU A 51 21.89 6.22 -26.66
C LEU A 51 22.82 5.09 -27.11
N MET A 52 23.32 4.27 -26.18
CA MET A 52 24.17 3.11 -26.50
C MET A 52 23.41 2.09 -27.35
N ASP A 53 22.13 1.85 -27.07
CA ASP A 53 21.25 0.99 -27.86
C ASP A 53 21.05 1.53 -29.29
N GLN A 54 20.88 2.85 -29.42
CA GLN A 54 20.75 3.52 -30.72
C GLN A 54 22.05 3.47 -31.54
N LEU A 55 23.19 3.64 -30.87
CA LEU A 55 24.52 3.64 -31.48
C LEU A 55 25.08 2.22 -31.69
N LYS A 56 24.32 1.17 -31.30
CA LYS A 56 24.74 -0.24 -31.39
C LYS A 56 26.11 -0.49 -30.76
N ILE A 57 26.37 0.14 -29.61
CA ILE A 57 27.62 -0.05 -28.86
C ILE A 57 27.73 -1.51 -28.40
N THR A 58 28.96 -1.98 -28.19
CA THR A 58 29.24 -3.35 -27.71
C THR A 58 28.41 -3.72 -26.47
N GLU A 59 27.89 -4.94 -26.46
CA GLU A 59 27.05 -5.46 -25.37
C GLU A 59 27.77 -5.41 -24.02
N ALA A 60 29.09 -5.63 -24.01
CA ALA A 60 29.92 -5.54 -22.80
C ALA A 60 29.91 -4.13 -22.18
N GLN A 61 30.07 -3.08 -22.98
CA GLN A 61 30.03 -1.69 -22.51
C GLN A 61 28.63 -1.30 -22.06
N ARG A 62 27.59 -1.77 -22.79
CA ARG A 62 26.19 -1.59 -22.40
C ARG A 62 25.91 -2.21 -21.04
N LYS A 63 26.28 -3.48 -20.84
CA LYS A 63 26.08 -4.20 -19.56
C LYS A 63 26.84 -3.56 -18.41
N ALA A 64 28.07 -3.09 -18.62
CA ALA A 64 28.81 -2.34 -17.60
C ALA A 64 28.09 -1.05 -17.20
N THR A 65 27.58 -0.29 -18.19
CA THR A 65 26.83 0.95 -17.95
C THR A 65 25.48 0.68 -17.28
N LEU A 66 24.82 -0.42 -17.63
CA LEU A 66 23.58 -0.87 -16.99
C LEU A 66 23.81 -1.24 -15.53
N ARG A 67 24.88 -1.98 -15.22
CA ARG A 67 25.23 -2.34 -13.85
C ARG A 67 25.47 -1.10 -12.99
N ASP A 68 26.24 -0.15 -13.51
CA ASP A 68 26.45 1.16 -12.91
C ASP A 68 25.11 1.90 -12.65
N GLY A 69 24.18 1.83 -13.61
CA GLY A 69 22.84 2.39 -13.49
C GLY A 69 21.97 1.68 -12.45
N GLN A 70 22.04 0.35 -12.37
CA GLN A 70 21.34 -0.46 -11.38
C GLN A 70 21.82 -0.12 -9.97
N ASP A 71 23.14 -0.06 -9.79
CA ASP A 71 23.77 0.37 -8.55
C ASP A 71 23.29 1.77 -8.12
N ALA A 72 23.19 2.70 -9.07
CA ALA A 72 22.68 4.03 -8.80
C ALA A 72 21.18 4.02 -8.41
N GLY A 73 20.38 3.20 -9.08
CA GLY A 73 18.96 3.03 -8.76
C GLY A 73 18.73 2.45 -7.37
N GLU A 74 19.50 1.43 -6.99
CA GLU A 74 19.41 0.78 -5.69
C GLU A 74 19.75 1.74 -4.56
N MET A 75 20.88 2.43 -4.69
CA MET A 75 21.30 3.39 -3.69
C MET A 75 20.32 4.58 -3.59
N LEU A 76 19.72 5.02 -4.69
CA LEU A 76 18.66 6.03 -4.65
C LEU A 76 17.45 5.52 -3.86
N LEU A 77 17.07 4.26 -4.02
CA LEU A 77 15.99 3.64 -3.22
C LEU A 77 16.37 3.57 -1.74
N ASP A 78 17.62 3.27 -1.40
CA ASP A 78 18.10 3.25 -0.01
C ASP A 78 18.07 4.64 0.63
N ILE A 79 18.45 5.68 -0.13
CA ILE A 79 18.34 7.08 0.31
C ILE A 79 16.87 7.45 0.55
N GLU A 80 15.97 7.12 -0.38
CA GLU A 80 14.54 7.43 -0.24
C GLU A 80 13.91 6.66 0.94
N THR A 81 14.32 5.41 1.16
CA THR A 81 13.94 4.62 2.35
C THR A 81 14.38 5.34 3.62
N ARG A 82 15.64 5.77 3.68
CA ARG A 82 16.18 6.47 4.85
C ARG A 82 15.51 7.82 5.11
N ILE A 83 15.18 8.56 4.05
CA ILE A 83 14.38 9.79 4.13
C ILE A 83 13.02 9.49 4.76
N GLY A 84 12.34 8.43 4.33
CA GLY A 84 11.07 7.99 4.90
C GLY A 84 11.15 7.66 6.40
N GLU A 85 12.16 6.90 6.81
CA GLU A 85 12.40 6.54 8.21
C GLU A 85 12.64 7.76 9.11
N LEU A 86 13.38 8.76 8.62
CA LEU A 86 13.67 9.98 9.36
C LEU A 86 12.46 10.92 9.42
N ALA A 87 11.62 10.91 8.38
CA ALA A 87 10.42 11.73 8.33
C ALA A 87 9.33 11.28 9.31
N GLU A 88 9.23 9.99 9.63
CA GLU A 88 8.36 9.52 10.72
C GLU A 88 8.78 10.05 12.09
N LYS A 89 10.07 10.34 12.27
CA LYS A 89 10.65 10.85 13.52
C LYS A 89 10.59 12.37 13.64
N GLU A 90 10.40 13.09 12.53
CA GLU A 90 10.19 14.54 12.55
C GLU A 90 8.73 14.88 12.89
N GLN A 91 8.44 14.94 14.20
CA GLN A 91 7.22 15.60 14.68
C GLN A 91 7.16 17.02 14.12
N ARG A 92 5.94 17.47 13.77
CA ARG A 92 5.64 18.83 13.30
C ARG A 92 6.36 19.85 14.21
N ALA A 93 7.03 20.83 13.62
CA ALA A 93 7.76 21.84 14.38
C ALA A 93 6.84 22.50 15.40
N THR A 94 7.08 22.24 16.68
CA THR A 94 6.31 22.78 17.79
C THR A 94 7.08 23.94 18.44
N THR A 95 6.35 24.97 18.84
CA THR A 95 6.87 26.04 19.68
C THR A 95 6.48 25.70 21.13
N PRO A 96 7.41 25.73 22.10
CA PRO A 96 7.05 25.54 23.50
C PRO A 96 6.11 26.66 23.95
N LEU A 97 4.98 26.29 24.57
CA LEU A 97 4.08 27.25 25.25
C LEU A 97 4.82 27.95 26.40
N ARG A 98 4.26 29.11 26.81
CA ARG A 98 4.80 29.99 27.86
C ARG A 98 5.33 29.17 29.05
N ARG A 99 6.59 29.40 29.45
CA ARG A 99 7.19 28.75 30.63
C ARG A 99 6.47 29.22 31.88
N ASP A 100 6.09 28.29 32.75
CA ASP A 100 5.63 28.65 34.08
C ASP A 100 6.78 29.24 34.93
N GLU A 101 6.45 29.82 36.07
CA GLU A 101 7.44 30.42 37.00
C GLU A 101 8.46 29.40 37.56
N ARG A 102 8.22 28.10 37.35
CA ARG A 102 9.10 27.00 37.76
C ARG A 102 9.90 26.42 36.57
N GLY A 103 9.82 27.04 35.40
CA GLY A 103 10.56 26.64 34.19
C GLY A 103 9.96 25.46 33.42
N ARG A 104 8.76 24.97 33.77
CA ARG A 104 8.07 23.89 33.05
C ARG A 104 7.28 24.43 31.87
N VAL A 105 7.34 23.70 30.76
CA VAL A 105 6.65 24.05 29.51
C VAL A 105 5.24 23.43 29.55
N ALA A 106 4.20 24.28 29.51
CA ALA A 106 2.79 23.87 29.66
C ALA A 106 2.21 23.12 28.45
N GLY A 107 2.97 22.97 27.37
CA GLY A 107 2.57 22.28 26.15
C GLY A 107 3.33 22.82 24.94
N HIS A 108 2.91 22.42 23.76
CA HIS A 108 3.57 22.77 22.50
C HIS A 108 2.51 23.25 21.50
N GLU A 109 2.64 24.46 20.97
CA GLU A 109 1.78 24.98 19.89
C GLU A 109 2.40 24.68 18.52
N PRO A 110 1.58 24.51 17.46
CA PRO A 110 2.09 24.42 16.10
C PRO A 110 2.83 25.71 15.76
N SER A 111 4.11 25.62 15.39
CA SER A 111 4.96 26.82 15.18
C SER A 111 4.56 27.70 13.99
N GLY A 112 3.50 27.34 13.25
CA GLY A 112 3.10 27.96 11.99
C GLY A 112 4.11 27.77 10.85
N ARG A 113 5.28 27.17 11.13
CA ARG A 113 6.33 26.92 10.14
C ARG A 113 6.00 25.66 9.34
N PRO A 114 6.26 25.65 8.03
CA PRO A 114 6.19 24.45 7.23
C PRO A 114 7.05 23.33 7.85
N PRO A 115 6.62 22.06 7.73
CA PRO A 115 7.43 20.91 8.12
C PRO A 115 8.85 20.99 7.57
N LYS A 116 9.82 20.43 8.29
CA LYS A 116 11.24 20.54 7.92
C LYS A 116 11.52 20.00 6.51
N HIS A 117 10.87 18.92 6.09
CA HIS A 117 10.98 18.42 4.73
C HIS A 117 10.56 19.40 3.63
N GLU A 118 9.50 20.17 3.84
CA GLU A 118 9.08 21.21 2.88
C GLU A 118 10.11 22.33 2.81
N ARG A 119 10.70 22.71 3.94
CA ARG A 119 11.79 23.70 4.00
C ARG A 119 13.07 23.23 3.29
N LEU A 120 13.26 21.91 3.17
CA LEU A 120 14.36 21.30 2.41
C LEU A 120 14.01 21.09 0.92
N GLY A 121 12.83 21.53 0.45
CA GLY A 121 12.41 21.38 -0.93
C GLY A 121 11.82 20.01 -1.28
N ILE A 122 11.47 19.19 -0.28
CA ILE A 122 10.71 17.96 -0.50
C ILE A 122 9.22 18.28 -0.33
N PRO A 123 8.41 18.20 -1.40
CA PRO A 123 6.96 18.39 -1.27
C PRO A 123 6.33 17.24 -0.49
N GLU A 124 5.21 17.52 0.19
CA GLU A 124 4.50 16.54 1.02
C GLU A 124 4.23 15.21 0.29
N ASN A 125 3.80 15.27 -0.97
CA ASN A 125 3.54 14.07 -1.78
C ASN A 125 4.78 13.19 -1.97
N ARG A 126 5.96 13.81 -2.15
CA ARG A 126 7.22 13.07 -2.25
C ARG A 126 7.56 12.46 -0.91
N MET A 127 7.36 13.20 0.18
CA MET A 127 7.64 12.69 1.52
C MET A 127 6.77 11.48 1.87
N ARG A 128 5.46 11.54 1.56
CA ARG A 128 4.54 10.41 1.72
C ARG A 128 4.97 9.18 0.93
N GLN A 129 5.54 9.36 -0.26
CA GLN A 129 6.08 8.26 -1.05
C GLN A 129 7.32 7.65 -0.38
N SER A 130 8.26 8.48 0.09
CA SER A 130 9.46 8.01 0.80
C SER A 130 9.09 7.24 2.09
N GLN A 131 8.09 7.72 2.84
CA GLN A 131 7.53 7.01 4.01
C GLN A 131 6.91 5.67 3.62
N ALA A 132 6.08 5.63 2.57
CA ALA A 132 5.49 4.39 2.10
C ALA A 132 6.56 3.36 1.67
N ILE A 133 7.65 3.82 1.06
CA ILE A 133 8.79 2.96 0.69
C ILE A 133 9.48 2.41 1.93
N ALA A 134 9.73 3.25 2.94
CA ALA A 134 10.33 2.86 4.21
C ALA A 134 9.49 1.81 4.97
N GLN A 135 8.16 1.87 4.87
CA GLN A 135 7.24 0.92 5.51
C GLN A 135 7.19 -0.44 4.82
N HIS A 136 7.77 -0.58 3.62
CA HIS A 136 7.70 -1.80 2.81
C HIS A 136 9.09 -2.23 2.28
N PRO A 137 10.05 -2.57 3.17
CA PRO A 137 11.41 -2.95 2.78
C PRO A 137 11.44 -4.25 1.94
N ASP A 138 10.50 -5.16 2.16
CA ASP A 138 10.31 -6.38 1.39
C ASP A 138 10.00 -6.10 -0.09
N ILE A 139 9.17 -5.08 -0.34
CA ILE A 139 8.82 -4.66 -1.71
C ILE A 139 10.01 -3.96 -2.38
N VAL A 140 10.79 -3.18 -1.63
CA VAL A 140 12.01 -2.54 -2.14
C VAL A 140 12.99 -3.59 -2.64
N GLU A 141 13.32 -4.58 -1.83
CA GLU A 141 14.25 -5.65 -2.22
C GLU A 141 13.71 -6.45 -3.41
N LYS A 142 12.42 -6.78 -3.41
CA LYS A 142 11.78 -7.44 -4.56
C LYS A 142 11.96 -6.63 -5.85
N VAL A 143 11.75 -5.32 -5.83
CA VAL A 143 11.89 -4.46 -7.00
C VAL A 143 13.36 -4.36 -7.45
N LYS A 144 14.32 -4.32 -6.52
CA LYS A 144 15.75 -4.38 -6.86
C LYS A 144 16.11 -5.67 -7.59
N THR A 145 15.67 -6.83 -7.07
CA THR A 145 15.89 -8.13 -7.70
C THR A 145 15.25 -8.20 -9.08
N GLN A 146 13.98 -7.80 -9.20
CA GLN A 146 13.26 -7.82 -10.48
C GLN A 146 13.91 -6.89 -11.52
N ALA A 147 14.40 -5.71 -11.12
CA ALA A 147 15.09 -4.81 -12.03
C ALA A 147 16.42 -5.42 -12.53
N ARG A 148 17.17 -6.08 -11.64
CA ARG A 148 18.41 -6.80 -12.01
C ARG A 148 18.14 -7.90 -13.03
N GLU A 149 17.14 -8.73 -12.78
CA GLU A 149 16.77 -9.86 -13.66
C GLU A 149 16.29 -9.38 -15.03
N ASN A 150 15.54 -8.28 -15.08
CA ASN A 150 14.99 -7.72 -16.31
C ASN A 150 15.94 -6.77 -17.06
N GLU A 151 17.21 -6.68 -16.66
CA GLU A 151 18.18 -5.73 -17.20
C GLU A 151 17.67 -4.26 -17.18
N ASP A 152 16.91 -3.88 -16.15
CA ASP A 152 16.38 -2.52 -15.95
C ASP A 152 16.99 -1.87 -14.70
N ILE A 153 16.84 -0.55 -14.58
CA ILE A 153 17.27 0.23 -13.42
C ILE A 153 16.10 0.34 -12.43
N PRO A 154 16.26 -0.06 -11.16
CA PRO A 154 15.18 0.03 -10.19
C PRO A 154 14.81 1.50 -9.94
N THR A 155 13.51 1.77 -9.81
CA THR A 155 12.99 3.13 -9.65
C THR A 155 11.97 3.24 -8.53
N ARG A 156 11.90 4.43 -7.93
CA ARG A 156 10.89 4.78 -6.93
C ARG A 156 9.47 4.48 -7.41
N THR A 157 9.16 4.80 -8.67
CA THR A 157 7.83 4.59 -9.25
C THR A 157 7.47 3.11 -9.31
N ALA A 158 8.42 2.24 -9.64
CA ALA A 158 8.19 0.79 -9.65
C ALA A 158 7.82 0.27 -8.25
N VAL A 159 8.53 0.72 -7.21
CA VAL A 159 8.21 0.38 -5.80
C VAL A 159 6.82 0.85 -5.42
N ILE A 160 6.47 2.11 -5.69
CA ILE A 160 5.14 2.65 -5.36
C ILE A 160 4.02 1.91 -6.10
N ASN A 161 4.24 1.53 -7.36
CA ASN A 161 3.27 0.77 -8.13
C ASN A 161 3.07 -0.64 -7.56
N GLU A 162 4.15 -1.31 -7.14
CA GLU A 162 4.07 -2.63 -6.52
C GLU A 162 3.35 -2.54 -5.15
N ILE A 163 3.64 -1.52 -4.34
CA ILE A 163 2.91 -1.27 -3.08
C ILE A 163 1.39 -1.13 -3.35
N ARG A 164 1.02 -0.33 -4.36
CA ARG A 164 -0.38 -0.14 -4.75
C ARG A 164 -1.02 -1.44 -5.22
N TYR A 165 -0.29 -2.21 -6.03
CA TYR A 165 -0.75 -3.50 -6.53
C TYR A 165 -1.03 -4.49 -5.40
N GLN A 166 -0.11 -4.62 -4.44
CA GLN A 166 -0.29 -5.49 -3.27
C GLN A 166 -1.46 -5.05 -2.39
N LYS A 167 -1.62 -3.74 -2.18
CA LYS A 167 -2.76 -3.19 -1.43
C LYS A 167 -4.09 -3.48 -2.11
N GLU A 168 -4.16 -3.31 -3.42
CA GLU A 168 -5.36 -3.61 -4.21
C GLU A 168 -5.69 -5.10 -4.19
N LYS A 169 -4.67 -5.96 -4.33
CA LYS A 169 -4.81 -7.41 -4.27
C LYS A 169 -5.41 -7.85 -2.93
N LYS A 170 -4.86 -7.38 -1.80
CA LYS A 170 -5.39 -7.67 -0.45
C LYS A 170 -6.84 -7.22 -0.30
N ARG A 171 -7.17 -6.00 -0.76
CA ARG A 171 -8.55 -5.48 -0.71
C ARG A 171 -9.54 -6.35 -1.47
N ARG A 172 -9.16 -6.86 -2.65
CA ARG A 172 -9.99 -7.77 -3.45
C ARG A 172 -10.20 -9.11 -2.76
N GLU A 173 -9.12 -9.70 -2.23
CA GLU A 173 -9.19 -10.96 -1.49
C GLU A 173 -10.09 -10.84 -0.24
N GLU A 174 -10.01 -9.73 0.50
CA GLU A 174 -10.88 -9.44 1.64
C GLU A 174 -12.35 -9.27 1.21
N ALA A 175 -12.61 -8.56 0.11
CA ALA A 175 -13.96 -8.42 -0.43
C ALA A 175 -14.57 -9.76 -0.88
N GLU A 176 -13.77 -10.64 -1.50
CA GLU A 176 -14.19 -11.99 -1.87
C GLU A 176 -14.48 -12.87 -0.65
N LYS A 177 -13.63 -12.80 0.38
CA LYS A 177 -13.88 -13.49 1.67
C LYS A 177 -15.16 -13.00 2.33
N GLY A 178 -15.39 -11.68 2.33
CA GLY A 178 -16.62 -11.07 2.85
C GLY A 178 -17.87 -11.55 2.10
N LYS A 179 -17.82 -11.61 0.77
CA LYS A 179 -18.92 -12.17 -0.05
C LYS A 179 -19.19 -13.64 0.27
N LYS A 180 -18.15 -14.48 0.32
CA LYS A 180 -18.28 -15.90 0.66
C LYS A 180 -18.87 -16.09 2.07
N SER A 181 -18.43 -15.28 3.04
CA SER A 181 -18.97 -15.28 4.39
C SER A 181 -20.45 -14.88 4.43
N LEU A 182 -20.84 -13.86 3.68
CA LEU A 182 -22.23 -13.41 3.60
C LEU A 182 -23.13 -14.48 2.97
N THR A 183 -22.69 -15.09 1.85
CA THR A 183 -23.41 -16.21 1.22
C THR A 183 -23.54 -17.41 2.16
N ALA A 184 -22.50 -17.72 2.93
CA ALA A 184 -22.54 -18.78 3.93
C ALA A 184 -23.54 -18.47 5.06
N MET A 185 -23.62 -17.21 5.53
CA MET A 185 -24.60 -16.79 6.52
C MET A 185 -26.04 -16.90 6.00
N ILE A 186 -26.31 -16.43 4.78
CA ILE A 186 -27.63 -16.56 4.14
C ILE A 186 -28.03 -18.04 4.06
N SER A 187 -27.10 -18.91 3.65
CA SER A 187 -27.36 -20.36 3.59
C SER A 187 -27.67 -20.98 4.96
N ILE A 188 -27.07 -20.48 6.05
CA ILE A 188 -27.39 -20.94 7.42
C ILE A 188 -28.78 -20.47 7.84
N GLU A 189 -29.14 -19.22 7.56
CA GLU A 189 -30.47 -18.67 7.85
C GLU A 189 -31.57 -19.41 7.09
N GLU A 190 -31.35 -19.74 5.81
CA GLU A 190 -32.24 -20.57 5.01
C GLU A 190 -32.45 -21.95 5.64
N LYS A 191 -31.37 -22.62 6.07
CA LYS A 191 -31.46 -23.92 6.76
C LYS A 191 -32.19 -23.85 8.09
N LEU A 192 -31.97 -22.79 8.88
CA LEU A 192 -32.69 -22.57 10.14
C LEU A 192 -34.17 -22.34 9.90
N TYR A 193 -34.51 -21.56 8.86
CA TYR A 193 -35.89 -21.29 8.46
C TYR A 193 -36.59 -22.58 8.03
N ILE A 194 -35.98 -23.37 7.15
CA ILE A 194 -36.49 -24.70 6.73
C ILE A 194 -36.71 -25.59 7.95
N SER A 195 -35.72 -25.71 8.85
CA SER A 195 -35.84 -26.54 10.05
C SER A 195 -36.98 -26.09 10.98
N ALA A 196 -37.24 -24.79 11.08
CA ALA A 196 -38.37 -24.27 11.84
C ALA A 196 -39.72 -24.66 11.21
N LEU A 197 -39.83 -24.60 9.88
CA LEU A 197 -41.04 -25.01 9.17
C LEU A 197 -41.31 -26.53 9.33
N GLU A 198 -40.27 -27.36 9.22
CA GLU A 198 -40.37 -28.81 9.45
C GLU A 198 -40.85 -29.13 10.86
N LYS A 199 -40.32 -28.44 11.88
CA LYS A 199 -40.78 -28.58 13.27
C LYS A 199 -42.26 -28.23 13.41
N CYS A 200 -42.69 -27.10 12.84
CA CYS A 200 -44.09 -26.70 12.85
C CYS A 200 -44.99 -27.77 12.25
N ILE A 201 -44.61 -28.34 11.09
CA ILE A 201 -45.37 -29.41 10.44
C ILE A 201 -45.42 -30.68 11.32
N SER A 202 -44.31 -31.05 11.97
CA SER A 202 -44.24 -32.26 12.80
C SER A 202 -45.15 -32.23 14.04
N ILE A 203 -45.47 -31.04 14.55
CA ILE A 203 -46.33 -30.83 15.72
C ILE A 203 -47.81 -30.79 15.31
N LEU A 204 -48.12 -30.63 14.02
CA LEU A 204 -49.51 -30.61 13.56
C LEU A 204 -50.15 -31.99 13.71
N PRO A 205 -51.39 -32.06 14.21
CA PRO A 205 -52.07 -33.32 14.40
C PRO A 205 -52.45 -33.93 13.03
N ILE A 206 -52.18 -35.23 12.86
CA ILE A 206 -52.46 -36.01 11.64
C ILE A 206 -53.97 -36.05 11.34
N HIS A 207 -54.79 -35.94 12.40
CA HIS A 207 -56.25 -35.88 12.31
C HIS A 207 -56.76 -34.65 13.07
N PRO A 208 -57.81 -33.97 12.57
CA PRO A 208 -58.38 -32.82 13.26
C PRO A 208 -58.84 -33.21 14.68
N PRO A 209 -58.61 -32.35 15.69
CA PRO A 209 -59.12 -32.56 17.04
C PRO A 209 -60.65 -32.77 17.04
N LYS A 210 -61.18 -33.54 18.00
CA LYS A 210 -62.61 -33.88 18.07
C LYS A 210 -63.57 -32.67 18.13
N ASN A 211 -63.08 -31.49 18.52
CA ASN A 211 -63.85 -30.24 18.65
C ASN A 211 -63.45 -29.18 17.61
N PHE A 212 -62.81 -29.58 16.51
CA PHE A 212 -62.36 -28.65 15.48
C PHE A 212 -63.55 -28.18 14.62
N SER A 213 -63.74 -26.87 14.50
CA SER A 213 -64.77 -26.32 13.61
C SER A 213 -64.36 -26.49 12.14
N ASP A 214 -65.34 -26.66 11.26
CA ASP A 214 -65.12 -26.74 9.80
C ASP A 214 -64.35 -25.54 9.24
N THR A 215 -64.59 -24.35 9.81
CA THR A 215 -63.86 -23.12 9.48
C THR A 215 -62.40 -23.17 9.95
N GLY A 216 -62.14 -23.69 11.15
CA GLY A 216 -60.79 -23.90 11.67
C GLY A 216 -60.00 -24.92 10.84
N PHE A 217 -60.65 -25.99 10.37
CA PHE A 217 -60.03 -27.00 9.51
C PHE A 217 -59.58 -26.43 8.16
N LYS A 218 -60.43 -25.64 7.52
CA LYS A 218 -60.10 -24.97 6.25
C LYS A 218 -58.94 -23.98 6.42
N GLN A 219 -58.90 -23.23 7.52
CA GLN A 219 -57.81 -22.31 7.82
C GLN A 219 -56.49 -23.05 8.08
N ALA A 220 -56.52 -24.13 8.86
CA ALA A 220 -55.34 -24.94 9.13
C ALA A 220 -54.77 -25.56 7.84
N ASN A 221 -55.61 -26.14 6.98
CA ASN A 221 -55.17 -26.68 5.68
C ASN A 221 -54.60 -25.60 4.75
N ALA A 222 -55.20 -24.41 4.71
CA ALA A 222 -54.67 -23.30 3.93
C ALA A 222 -53.27 -22.89 4.42
N LEU A 223 -53.04 -22.84 5.74
CA LEU A 223 -51.74 -22.56 6.32
C LEU A 223 -50.70 -23.64 5.99
N VAL A 224 -51.07 -24.92 6.05
CA VAL A 224 -50.18 -26.02 5.65
C VAL A 224 -49.79 -25.93 4.18
N GLN A 225 -50.74 -25.63 3.29
CA GLN A 225 -50.43 -25.43 1.87
C GLN A 225 -49.50 -24.24 1.63
N ILE A 226 -49.64 -23.16 2.40
CA ILE A 226 -48.72 -22.01 2.36
C ILE A 226 -47.32 -22.42 2.82
N LEU A 227 -47.22 -23.20 3.91
CA LEU A 227 -45.94 -23.70 4.42
C LEU A 227 -45.26 -24.63 3.40
N GLN A 228 -46.00 -25.56 2.78
CA GLN A 228 -45.50 -26.47 1.75
C GLN A 228 -44.99 -25.70 0.51
N LYS A 229 -45.78 -24.76 -0.02
CA LYS A 229 -45.36 -23.90 -1.13
C LYS A 229 -44.10 -23.09 -0.79
N ARG A 230 -43.97 -22.62 0.45
CA ARG A 230 -42.76 -21.91 0.89
C ARG A 230 -41.55 -22.83 0.95
N MET A 231 -41.69 -24.09 1.37
CA MET A 231 -40.62 -25.08 1.38
C MET A 231 -40.13 -25.42 -0.04
N GLU A 232 -41.04 -25.52 -1.02
CA GLU A 232 -40.70 -25.79 -2.43
C GLU A 232 -39.78 -24.72 -3.03
N VAL A 233 -39.97 -23.45 -2.65
CA VAL A 233 -39.15 -22.32 -3.12
C VAL A 233 -37.68 -22.42 -2.67
N PHE A 234 -37.40 -23.08 -1.55
CA PHE A 234 -36.03 -23.25 -1.05
C PHE A 234 -35.38 -24.59 -1.44
N ASN A 235 -36.15 -25.54 -1.98
CA ASN A 235 -35.69 -26.88 -2.37
C ASN A 235 -35.45 -27.05 -3.88
N GLY A 236 -35.77 -26.05 -4.70
CA GLY A 236 -35.51 -26.00 -6.14
C GLY A 236 -34.32 -25.10 -6.48
#